data_AF-A0A2A4J253-F1
#
_entry.id   AF-A0A2A4J253-F1
#
_cell.length_a   1.000
_cell.length_b   1.000
_cell.length_c   1.000
_cell.angle_alpha   90.00
_cell.angle_beta   90.00
_cell.angle_gamma   90.00
#
_symmetry.space_group_name_H-M   'P 1'
#
loop_
_entity.id
_entity.type
_entity.pdbx_description
1 polymer ?
#
loop_
_entity_poly.entity_id
_entity_poly.type
_entity_poly.pdbx_seq_one_letter_code
_entity_poly.pdbx_strand_id
1 'polypeptide(L)'
;MRAVLLIIVSLAAMAMARPEVDDNTSMVTMDIKQRQLVILKLLNHIMEPLMYKDLEDWGKNFKIEDNMDSFTKTDVVKTFVNMMKTGFLPRGEIFTLHVDRQLKEVVTMFHMLYYAKDFNTFIKTACWMRLYLNEGMFVYALTVAVRHRED
;
A
#
# COMPACT_ATOMS: atom_id res chain seq x y z
N MET A 1 23.06 -25.55 -37.47
CA MET A 1 21.65 -25.55 -36.98
C MET A 1 21.52 -25.90 -35.50
N ARG A 2 22.15 -26.97 -34.98
CA ARG A 2 22.03 -27.36 -33.55
C ARG A 2 22.58 -26.33 -32.55
N ALA A 3 23.71 -25.70 -32.83
CA ALA A 3 24.31 -24.68 -31.95
C ALA A 3 23.47 -23.40 -31.86
N VAL A 4 22.86 -22.97 -32.98
CA VAL A 4 21.99 -21.78 -33.03
C VAL A 4 20.71 -22.01 -32.22
N LEU A 5 20.14 -23.22 -32.30
CA LEU A 5 18.98 -23.61 -31.50
C LEU A 5 19.27 -23.57 -29.99
N LEU A 6 20.45 -24.02 -29.56
CA LEU A 6 20.85 -23.99 -28.14
C LEU A 6 21.03 -22.56 -27.61
N ILE A 7 21.54 -21.66 -28.44
CA ILE A 7 21.67 -20.24 -28.08
C ILE A 7 20.29 -19.59 -27.94
N ILE A 8 19.35 -19.87 -28.86
CA ILE A 8 17.99 -19.31 -28.79
C ILE A 8 17.24 -19.83 -27.56
N VAL A 9 17.36 -21.11 -27.23
CA VAL A 9 16.70 -21.71 -26.06
C VAL A 9 17.27 -21.18 -24.74
N SER A 10 18.59 -20.95 -24.66
CA SER A 10 19.22 -20.39 -23.47
C SER A 10 18.86 -18.91 -23.26
N LEU A 11 18.79 -18.11 -24.32
CA LEU A 11 18.29 -16.73 -24.26
C LEU A 11 16.81 -16.67 -23.85
N ALA A 12 15.98 -17.58 -24.34
CA ALA A 12 14.58 -17.68 -23.94
C ALA A 12 14.43 -18.09 -22.46
N ALA A 13 15.25 -19.01 -21.96
CA ALA A 13 15.25 -19.42 -20.56
C ALA A 13 15.68 -18.28 -19.62
N MET A 14 16.69 -17.49 -20.00
CA MET A 14 17.11 -16.32 -19.22
C MET A 14 16.06 -15.21 -19.21
N ALA A 15 15.29 -15.03 -20.30
CA ALA A 15 14.19 -14.08 -20.34
C ALA A 15 12.98 -14.51 -19.47
N MET A 16 12.85 -15.82 -19.19
CA MET A 16 11.79 -16.38 -18.34
C MET A 16 12.19 -16.52 -16.88
N ALA A 17 13.45 -16.28 -16.52
CA ALA A 17 13.92 -16.31 -15.15
C ALA A 17 13.27 -15.17 -14.35
N ARG A 18 12.17 -15.48 -13.68
CA ARG A 18 11.57 -14.58 -12.68
C ARG A 18 12.33 -14.75 -11.37
N PRO A 19 12.67 -13.67 -10.66
CA PRO A 19 13.19 -13.80 -9.30
C PRO A 19 12.12 -14.50 -8.46
N GLU A 20 12.49 -15.61 -7.83
CA GLU A 20 11.66 -16.23 -6.80
C GLU A 20 11.52 -15.23 -5.65
N VAL A 21 10.31 -14.70 -5.49
CA VAL A 21 9.94 -13.91 -4.32
C VAL A 21 9.49 -14.92 -3.28
N ASP A 22 10.23 -15.00 -2.18
CA ASP A 22 9.86 -15.83 -1.03
C ASP A 22 8.58 -15.26 -0.37
N ASP A 23 7.45 -15.89 -0.69
CA ASP A 23 6.09 -15.52 -0.23
C ASP A 23 5.92 -15.65 1.30
N ASN A 24 6.88 -16.26 2.01
CA ASN A 24 6.80 -16.50 3.46
C ASN A 24 7.56 -15.48 4.33
N THR A 25 7.98 -14.34 3.77
CA THR A 25 8.73 -13.34 4.54
C THR A 25 7.84 -12.68 5.60
N SER A 26 8.10 -12.98 6.88
CA SER A 26 7.47 -12.29 8.01
C SER A 26 7.75 -10.77 7.90
N MET A 27 6.73 -9.92 8.07
CA MET A 27 6.86 -8.45 7.88
C MET A 27 7.91 -7.78 8.78
N VAL A 28 8.31 -8.45 9.88
CA VAL A 28 9.32 -7.97 10.83
C VAL A 28 10.74 -8.05 10.25
N THR A 29 10.97 -8.89 9.22
CA THR A 29 12.29 -9.15 8.64
C THR A 29 12.45 -8.64 7.21
N MET A 30 11.56 -7.73 6.74
CA MET A 30 11.66 -7.22 5.38
C MET A 30 12.89 -6.33 5.20
N ASP A 31 13.75 -6.70 4.26
CA ASP A 31 14.86 -5.86 3.82
C ASP A 31 14.34 -4.62 3.06
N ILE A 32 15.22 -3.62 2.86
CA ILE A 32 14.84 -2.35 2.19
C ILE A 32 14.30 -2.60 0.77
N LYS A 33 14.84 -3.60 0.06
CA LYS A 33 14.41 -3.95 -1.31
C LYS A 33 12.98 -4.50 -1.30
N GLN A 34 12.64 -5.36 -0.35
CA GLN A 34 11.31 -5.91 -0.16
C GLN A 34 10.31 -4.82 0.22
N ARG A 35 10.67 -3.94 1.16
CA ARG A 35 9.82 -2.78 1.54
C ARG A 35 9.51 -1.91 0.32
N GLN A 36 10.54 -1.55 -0.45
CA GLN A 36 10.39 -0.78 -1.68
C GLN A 36 9.49 -1.48 -2.69
N LEU A 37 9.69 -2.79 -2.89
CA LEU A 37 8.89 -3.57 -3.83
C LEU A 37 7.41 -3.61 -3.44
N VAL A 38 7.10 -3.76 -2.15
CA VAL A 38 5.71 -3.77 -1.67
C VAL A 38 5.04 -2.42 -1.92
N ILE A 39 5.72 -1.31 -1.66
CA ILE A 39 5.20 0.03 -1.96
C ILE A 39 4.92 0.19 -3.46
N LEU A 40 5.85 -0.25 -4.33
CA LEU A 40 5.67 -0.20 -5.78
C LEU A 40 4.51 -1.09 -6.25
N LYS A 41 4.35 -2.28 -5.67
CA LYS A 41 3.21 -3.18 -5.95
C LYS A 41 1.88 -2.48 -5.64
N LEU A 42 1.78 -1.73 -4.54
CA LEU A 42 0.55 -1.00 -4.17
C LEU A 42 0.20 0.13 -5.16
N LEU A 43 1.20 0.73 -5.79
CA LEU A 43 1.02 1.78 -6.80
C LEU A 43 0.75 1.25 -8.21
N ASN A 44 0.89 -0.06 -8.42
CA ASN A 44 0.64 -0.67 -9.71
C ASN A 44 -0.86 -0.65 -10.06
N HIS A 45 -1.18 -0.29 -11.32
CA HIS A 45 -2.55 -0.22 -11.85
C HIS A 45 -3.57 0.38 -10.85
N ILE A 46 -3.32 1.61 -10.37
CA ILE A 46 -4.06 2.14 -9.22
C ILE A 46 -5.58 2.22 -9.43
N MET A 47 -6.02 2.46 -10.67
CA MET A 47 -7.44 2.57 -11.03
C MET A 47 -8.16 1.22 -11.06
N GLU A 48 -7.41 0.12 -11.01
CA GLU A 48 -7.94 -1.24 -10.98
C GLU A 48 -7.94 -1.80 -9.55
N PRO A 49 -8.69 -2.89 -9.27
CA PRO A 49 -8.54 -3.63 -8.03
C PRO A 49 -7.09 -4.10 -7.80
N LEU A 50 -6.70 -4.24 -6.54
CA LEU A 50 -5.35 -4.68 -6.18
C LEU A 50 -5.12 -6.11 -6.70
N MET A 51 -4.17 -6.28 -7.61
CA MET A 51 -3.91 -7.57 -8.28
C MET A 51 -3.10 -8.56 -7.43
N TYR A 52 -2.40 -8.06 -6.40
CA TYR A 52 -1.50 -8.85 -5.56
C TYR A 52 -2.27 -9.42 -4.37
N LYS A 53 -2.54 -10.73 -4.41
CA LYS A 53 -3.40 -11.42 -3.45
C LYS A 53 -2.86 -11.37 -2.01
N ASP A 54 -1.55 -11.49 -1.85
CA ASP A 54 -0.83 -11.27 -0.59
C ASP A 54 -1.20 -9.92 0.05
N LEU A 55 -1.13 -8.84 -0.73
CA LEU A 55 -1.42 -7.49 -0.25
C LEU A 55 -2.92 -7.25 -0.05
N GLU A 56 -3.75 -7.84 -0.91
CA GLU A 56 -5.20 -7.81 -0.77
C GLU A 56 -5.65 -8.50 0.54
N ASP A 57 -5.09 -9.67 0.83
CA ASP A 57 -5.38 -10.42 2.06
C ASP A 57 -4.91 -9.65 3.30
N TRP A 58 -3.77 -8.96 3.25
CA TRP A 58 -3.34 -8.09 4.35
C TRP A 58 -4.32 -6.95 4.59
N GLY A 59 -4.80 -6.31 3.53
CA GLY A 59 -5.80 -5.24 3.63
C GLY A 59 -7.13 -5.74 4.18
N LYS A 60 -7.65 -6.87 3.68
CA LYS A 60 -8.94 -7.44 4.13
C LYS A 60 -8.91 -7.92 5.58
N ASN A 61 -7.78 -8.50 6.01
CA ASN A 61 -7.64 -9.04 7.36
C ASN A 61 -7.25 -7.98 8.40
N PHE A 62 -6.87 -6.78 7.97
CA PHE A 62 -6.51 -5.70 8.88
C PHE A 62 -7.75 -4.92 9.34
N LYS A 63 -8.02 -4.97 10.65
CA LYS A 63 -9.10 -4.20 11.27
C LYS A 63 -8.52 -3.01 12.02
N ILE A 64 -8.81 -1.81 11.52
CA ILE A 64 -8.26 -0.56 12.08
C ILE A 64 -8.66 -0.37 13.55
N GLU A 65 -9.92 -0.64 13.89
CA GLU A 65 -10.45 -0.48 15.26
C GLU A 65 -9.79 -1.45 16.26
N ASP A 66 -9.46 -2.67 15.83
CA ASP A 66 -8.82 -3.68 16.69
C ASP A 66 -7.31 -3.40 16.88
N ASN A 67 -6.72 -2.49 16.10
CA ASN A 67 -5.28 -2.21 16.07
C ASN A 67 -4.95 -0.77 16.50
N MET A 68 -5.79 -0.12 17.31
CA MET A 68 -5.57 1.26 17.77
C MET A 68 -4.22 1.45 18.49
N ASP A 69 -3.80 0.45 19.26
CA ASP A 69 -2.54 0.48 20.00
C ASP A 69 -1.31 0.32 19.10
N SER A 70 -1.48 0.00 17.82
CA SER A 70 -0.40 -0.06 16.83
C SER A 70 -0.04 1.32 16.26
N PHE A 71 -0.72 2.38 16.70
CA PHE A 71 -0.46 3.77 16.30
C PHE A 71 0.13 4.57 17.47
N THR A 72 1.10 5.42 17.17
CA THR A 72 1.74 6.32 18.15
C THR A 72 0.75 7.35 18.72
N LYS A 73 -0.27 7.73 17.93
CA LYS A 73 -1.37 8.61 18.35
C LYS A 73 -2.72 7.93 18.14
N THR A 74 -3.34 7.48 19.22
CA THR A 74 -4.65 6.78 19.18
C THR A 74 -5.79 7.69 18.71
N ASP A 75 -5.71 9.00 18.96
CA ASP A 75 -6.73 9.97 18.53
C ASP A 75 -6.85 10.12 17.02
N VAL A 76 -5.77 9.83 16.29
CA VAL A 76 -5.77 9.78 14.82
C VAL A 76 -6.69 8.66 14.34
N VAL A 77 -6.62 7.50 14.98
CA VAL A 77 -7.47 6.35 14.65
C VAL A 77 -8.93 6.66 14.96
N LYS A 78 -9.22 7.28 16.11
CA LYS A 78 -10.59 7.69 16.46
C LYS A 78 -11.17 8.68 15.45
N THR A 79 -10.36 9.66 15.03
CA THR A 79 -10.77 10.66 14.03
C THR A 79 -11.05 10.00 12.68
N PHE A 80 -10.16 9.10 12.24
CA PHE A 80 -10.32 8.36 11.00
C PHE A 80 -11.59 7.49 11.00
N VAL A 81 -11.81 6.71 12.07
CA VAL A 81 -13.01 5.88 12.24
C VAL A 81 -14.28 6.72 12.27
N ASN A 82 -14.25 7.89 12.92
CA ASN A 82 -15.39 8.79 12.91
C ASN A 82 -15.68 9.34 11.50
N MET A 83 -14.64 9.70 10.74
CA MET A 83 -14.80 10.13 9.34
C MET A 83 -15.32 9.03 8.44
N MET A 84 -14.93 7.77 8.66
CA MET A 84 -15.45 6.61 7.93
C MET A 84 -16.99 6.48 8.05
N LYS A 85 -17.57 6.86 9.20
CA LYS A 85 -19.03 6.85 9.38
C LYS A 85 -19.75 7.87 8.50
N THR A 86 -19.11 9.00 8.20
CA THR A 86 -19.64 10.04 7.29
C THR A 86 -19.31 9.74 5.83
N GLY A 87 -18.25 8.97 5.59
CA GLY A 87 -17.77 8.61 4.26
C GLY A 87 -16.69 9.57 3.74
N PHE A 88 -15.73 8.97 3.03
CA PHE A 88 -14.68 9.67 2.27
C PHE A 88 -15.16 9.93 0.83
N LEU A 89 -14.39 10.71 0.07
CA LEU A 89 -14.55 10.81 -1.38
C LEU A 89 -14.71 9.40 -2.00
N PRO A 90 -15.77 9.16 -2.79
CA PRO A 90 -15.98 7.85 -3.42
C PRO A 90 -14.83 7.46 -4.35
N ARG A 91 -14.67 6.15 -4.55
CA ARG A 91 -13.73 5.62 -5.54
C ARG A 91 -14.16 6.00 -6.96
N GLY A 92 -13.19 6.28 -7.82
CA GLY A 92 -13.44 6.75 -9.19
C GLY A 92 -13.72 8.26 -9.34
N GLU A 93 -13.96 8.98 -8.24
CA GLU A 93 -14.12 10.43 -8.26
C GLU A 93 -12.78 11.17 -8.34
N ILE A 94 -12.81 12.38 -8.90
CA ILE A 94 -11.60 13.21 -9.05
C ILE A 94 -11.22 13.82 -7.70
N PHE A 95 -9.99 13.52 -7.27
CA PHE A 95 -9.36 14.11 -6.10
C PHE A 95 -8.61 15.42 -6.45
N THR A 96 -8.76 16.44 -5.60
CA THR A 96 -8.05 17.72 -5.63
C THR A 96 -7.81 18.26 -4.23
N LEU A 97 -6.68 18.93 -4.02
CA LEU A 97 -6.35 19.59 -2.76
C LEU A 97 -7.11 20.90 -2.53
N HIS A 98 -7.76 21.43 -3.57
CA HIS A 98 -8.43 22.74 -3.53
C HIS A 98 -9.85 22.69 -2.93
N VAL A 99 -10.32 21.50 -2.54
CA VAL A 99 -11.59 21.31 -1.85
C VAL A 99 -11.30 20.96 -0.40
N ASP A 100 -11.69 21.84 0.52
CA ASP A 100 -11.38 21.72 1.96
C ASP A 100 -11.76 20.36 2.55
N ARG A 101 -12.90 19.80 2.13
CA ARG A 101 -13.34 18.46 2.54
C ARG A 101 -12.33 17.38 2.10
N GLN A 102 -11.96 17.36 0.82
CA GLN A 102 -11.02 16.37 0.29
C GLN A 102 -9.63 16.53 0.89
N LEU A 103 -9.19 17.78 1.11
CA LEU A 103 -7.95 18.08 1.81
C LEU A 103 -7.96 17.50 3.24
N LYS A 104 -9.04 17.73 4.00
CA LYS A 104 -9.17 17.19 5.36
C LYS A 104 -9.17 15.66 5.36
N GLU A 105 -9.87 15.05 4.44
CA GLU A 105 -9.92 13.60 4.29
C GLU A 105 -8.53 13.01 3.97
N VAL A 106 -7.80 13.56 2.99
CA VAL A 106 -6.48 13.04 2.62
C VAL A 106 -5.42 13.29 3.70
N VAL A 107 -5.51 14.42 4.43
CA VAL A 107 -4.64 14.67 5.60
C VAL A 107 -4.90 13.63 6.70
N THR A 108 -6.16 13.25 6.90
CA THR A 108 -6.50 12.19 7.87
C THR A 108 -5.96 10.83 7.44
N MET A 109 -6.02 10.51 6.14
CA MET A 109 -5.36 9.31 5.59
C MET A 109 -3.84 9.34 5.80
N PHE A 110 -3.20 10.48 5.52
CA PHE A 110 -1.77 10.66 5.77
C PHE A 110 -1.43 10.44 7.25
N HIS A 111 -2.21 11.01 8.19
CA HIS A 111 -1.94 10.82 9.62
C HIS A 111 -2.01 9.35 10.04
N MET A 112 -2.96 8.58 9.54
CA MET A 112 -3.00 7.12 9.81
C MET A 112 -1.71 6.44 9.37
N LEU A 113 -1.23 6.74 8.17
CA LEU A 113 0.02 6.17 7.64
C LEU A 113 1.25 6.66 8.40
N TYR A 114 1.32 7.95 8.72
CA TYR A 114 2.46 8.58 9.38
C TYR A 114 2.62 8.11 10.83
N TYR A 115 1.52 8.02 11.58
CA TYR A 115 1.55 7.66 13.01
C TYR A 115 1.53 6.15 13.28
N ALA A 116 1.51 5.29 12.26
CA ALA A 116 1.73 3.86 12.46
C ALA A 116 3.10 3.60 13.12
N LYS A 117 3.13 2.78 14.18
CA LYS A 117 4.34 2.59 15.02
C LYS A 117 5.51 1.95 14.29
N ASP A 118 5.23 1.11 13.29
CA ASP A 118 6.21 0.36 12.53
C ASP A 118 5.77 0.16 11.09
N PHE A 119 6.71 -0.30 10.26
CA PHE A 119 6.48 -0.57 8.84
C PHE A 119 5.35 -1.59 8.62
N ASN A 120 5.21 -2.58 9.50
CA ASN A 120 4.16 -3.61 9.42
C ASN A 120 2.76 -3.00 9.55
N THR A 121 2.56 -2.14 10.55
CA THR A 121 1.30 -1.41 10.75
C THR A 121 1.06 -0.43 9.62
N PHE A 122 2.11 0.28 9.19
CA PHE A 122 2.05 1.20 8.06
C PHE A 122 1.58 0.49 6.79
N ILE A 123 2.19 -0.64 6.44
CA ILE A 123 1.91 -1.32 5.17
C ILE A 123 0.54 -2.00 5.18
N LYS A 124 0.11 -2.57 6.30
CA LYS A 124 -1.26 -3.10 6.46
C LYS A 124 -2.30 -2.00 6.35
N THR A 125 -2.03 -0.84 6.96
CA THR A 125 -2.88 0.34 6.83
C THR A 125 -2.95 0.81 5.37
N ALA A 126 -1.82 0.87 4.67
CA ALA A 126 -1.77 1.22 3.26
C ALA A 126 -2.53 0.21 2.37
N CYS A 127 -2.37 -1.10 2.61
CA CYS A 127 -3.11 -2.15 1.91
C CYS A 127 -4.61 -1.98 2.12
N TRP A 128 -5.05 -1.73 3.36
CA TRP A 128 -6.46 -1.45 3.66
C TRP A 128 -6.96 -0.23 2.88
N MET A 129 -6.22 0.89 2.90
CA MET A 129 -6.62 2.10 2.18
C MET A 129 -6.71 1.89 0.66
N ARG A 130 -5.79 1.11 0.08
CA ARG A 130 -5.78 0.75 -1.35
C ARG A 130 -7.04 0.00 -1.80
N LEU A 131 -7.66 -0.74 -0.88
CA LEU A 131 -8.87 -1.52 -1.15
C LEU A 131 -10.16 -0.70 -0.98
N TYR A 132 -10.19 0.26 -0.06
CA TYR A 132 -11.45 0.86 0.38
C TYR A 132 -11.59 2.37 0.12
N LEU A 133 -10.49 3.09 -0.12
CA LEU A 133 -10.52 4.55 -0.29
C LEU A 133 -10.22 4.97 -1.74
N ASN A 134 -10.53 6.23 -2.05
CA ASN A 134 -10.28 6.83 -3.35
C ASN A 134 -8.81 6.69 -3.79
N GLU A 135 -8.62 6.33 -5.06
CA GLU A 135 -7.34 6.00 -5.67
C GLU A 135 -6.36 7.17 -5.65
N GLY A 136 -6.84 8.36 -6.02
CA GLY A 136 -6.02 9.58 -6.05
C GLY A 136 -5.59 10.01 -4.66
N MET A 137 -6.51 9.95 -3.69
CA MET A 137 -6.21 10.25 -2.29
C MET A 137 -5.22 9.26 -1.70
N PHE A 138 -5.38 7.96 -1.99
CA PHE A 138 -4.46 6.93 -1.55
C PHE A 138 -3.04 7.18 -2.07
N VAL A 139 -2.89 7.43 -3.38
CA VAL A 139 -1.58 7.71 -3.97
C VAL A 139 -0.93 8.93 -3.33
N TYR A 140 -1.70 10.01 -3.13
CA TYR A 140 -1.19 11.21 -2.48
C TYR A 140 -0.72 10.94 -1.05
N ALA A 141 -1.59 10.37 -0.21
CA ALA A 141 -1.28 10.09 1.19
C ALA A 141 -0.08 9.14 1.34
N LEU A 142 -0.03 8.06 0.54
CA LEU A 142 1.08 7.11 0.54
C LEU A 142 2.39 7.78 0.14
N THR A 143 2.39 8.55 -0.95
CA THR A 143 3.62 9.22 -1.46
C THR A 143 4.17 10.23 -0.46
N VAL A 144 3.29 10.93 0.28
CA VAL A 144 3.73 11.84 1.35
C VAL A 144 4.24 11.04 2.55
N ALA A 145 3.52 10.00 2.99
CA ALA A 145 3.92 9.18 4.13
C ALA A 145 5.29 8.51 3.93
N VAL A 146 5.52 7.87 2.77
CA VAL A 146 6.79 7.20 2.43
C VAL A 146 7.99 8.17 2.49
N ARG A 147 7.77 9.46 2.21
CA ARG A 147 8.85 10.47 2.26
C ARG A 147 9.16 11.01 3.65
N HIS A 148 8.22 10.90 4.59
CA HIS A 148 8.34 11.53 5.92
C HIS A 148 8.53 10.54 7.05
N ARG A 149 8.20 9.25 6.84
CA ARG A 149 8.50 8.19 7.80
C ARG A 149 10.00 7.89 7.80
N GLU A 150 10.54 7.55 8.97
CA GLU A 150 11.98 7.29 9.16
C GLU A 150 12.38 5.86 8.80
N ASP A 151 11.44 4.91 8.83
CA ASP A 151 11.61 3.46 8.62
C ASP A 151 11.27 3.00 7.19
#